data_AF-A0A2M6GG62-F1
#
_entry.id   AF-A0A2M6GG62-F1
#
_cell.length_a   1.000
_cell.length_b   1.000
_cell.length_c   1.000
_cell.angle_alpha   90.00
_cell.angle_beta   90.00
_cell.angle_gamma   90.00
#
_symmetry.space_group_name_H-M   'P 1'
#
loop_
_entity.id
_entity.type
_entity.pdbx_description
1 polymer ?
#
loop_
_entity_poly.entity_id
_entity_poly.type
_entity_poly.pdbx_seq_one_letter_code
_entity_poly.pdbx_strand_id
1 'polypeptide(L)'
;MPMGRSSLLYDVKNELVLHAQLKSYVSSEQQMALAHLDYLQELSLPACCLLLFDRGYPSLWLLACLQSRQLDFVMRCNANFLTEVSAFAQASAPDMLLEVDLQVNNRLRKEKLQPFLHPGQTKLRVRAVKV
;
A
#
# COMPACT_ATOMS: atom_id res chain seq x y z
N MET A 1 -14.08 -26.84 -6.91
CA MET A 1 -14.66 -25.70 -7.66
C MET A 1 -13.54 -24.79 -8.09
N PRO A 2 -13.46 -24.33 -9.35
CA PRO A 2 -12.50 -23.30 -9.74
C PRO A 2 -12.85 -22.00 -9.01
N MET A 3 -11.84 -21.38 -8.39
CA MET A 3 -11.98 -20.11 -7.68
C MET A 3 -11.21 -19.02 -8.44
N GLY A 4 -11.79 -17.83 -8.53
CA GLY A 4 -11.15 -16.63 -9.06
C GLY A 4 -11.04 -15.56 -7.98
N ARG A 5 -10.11 -14.63 -8.16
CA ARG A 5 -10.02 -13.41 -7.36
C ARG A 5 -10.34 -12.22 -8.25
N SER A 6 -11.35 -11.45 -7.86
CA SER A 6 -11.64 -10.15 -8.44
C SER A 6 -10.96 -9.04 -7.64
N SER A 7 -10.52 -8.00 -8.32
CA SER A 7 -10.02 -6.76 -7.71
C SER A 7 -10.52 -5.58 -8.53
N LEU A 8 -10.97 -4.54 -7.84
CA LEU A 8 -11.53 -3.34 -8.44
C LEU A 8 -10.76 -2.12 -7.95
N LEU A 9 -10.41 -1.25 -8.88
CA LEU A 9 -10.09 0.14 -8.61
C LEU A 9 -11.40 0.93 -8.76
N TYR A 10 -11.86 1.49 -7.66
CA TYR A 10 -13.18 2.10 -7.57
C TYR A 10 -13.08 3.54 -7.11
N ASP A 11 -13.71 4.44 -7.86
CA ASP A 11 -13.92 5.82 -7.48
C ASP A 11 -15.16 5.90 -6.57
N VAL A 12 -14.91 6.08 -5.28
CA VAL A 12 -15.96 6.18 -4.25
C VAL A 12 -16.81 7.45 -4.37
N LYS A 13 -16.29 8.51 -4.99
CA LYS A 13 -17.00 9.80 -5.10
C LYS A 13 -18.01 9.78 -6.25
N ASN A 14 -17.62 9.19 -7.38
CA ASN A 14 -18.45 9.13 -8.58
C ASN A 14 -19.15 7.78 -8.76
N GLU A 15 -18.90 6.82 -7.86
CA GLU A 15 -19.43 5.46 -7.87
C GLU A 15 -19.05 4.65 -9.13
N LEU A 16 -17.85 4.89 -9.66
CA LEU A 16 -17.37 4.30 -10.92
C LEU A 16 -16.27 3.26 -10.71
N VAL A 17 -16.36 2.15 -11.43
CA VAL A 17 -15.24 1.21 -11.57
C VAL A 17 -14.29 1.76 -12.65
N LEU A 18 -13.10 2.17 -12.23
CA LEU A 18 -12.07 2.69 -13.14
C LEU A 18 -11.29 1.56 -13.81
N HIS A 19 -10.99 0.50 -13.06
CA HIS A 19 -10.26 -0.67 -13.58
C HIS A 19 -10.68 -1.92 -12.82
N ALA A 20 -10.90 -3.02 -13.52
CA ALA A 20 -11.31 -4.30 -12.95
C ALA A 20 -10.38 -5.42 -13.42
N GLN A 21 -10.04 -6.32 -12.51
CA GLN A 21 -9.22 -7.49 -12.80
C GLN A 21 -9.90 -8.75 -12.26
N LEU A 22 -9.88 -9.81 -13.07
CA LEU A 22 -10.19 -11.17 -12.64
C LEU A 22 -8.94 -12.04 -12.85
N LYS A 23 -8.44 -12.63 -11.77
CA LYS A 23 -7.22 -13.44 -11.76
C LYS A 23 -7.48 -14.80 -11.11
N SER A 24 -6.53 -15.72 -11.27
CA SER A 24 -6.54 -16.98 -10.53
C SER A 24 -6.55 -16.72 -9.03
N TYR A 25 -7.21 -17.60 -8.26
CA TYR A 25 -7.31 -17.46 -6.80
C TYR A 25 -5.94 -17.36 -6.09
N VAL A 26 -4.88 -17.93 -6.66
CA VAL A 26 -3.53 -17.89 -6.09
C VAL A 26 -2.79 -16.56 -6.33
N SER A 27 -3.34 -15.65 -7.12
CA SER A 27 -2.75 -14.33 -7.35
C SER A 27 -2.73 -13.50 -6.07
N SER A 28 -1.76 -12.61 -5.89
CA SER A 28 -1.67 -11.75 -4.70
C SER A 28 -2.53 -10.48 -4.86
N GLU A 29 -3.31 -10.11 -3.83
CA GLU A 29 -4.07 -8.85 -3.80
C GLU A 29 -3.16 -7.64 -4.05
N GLN A 30 -1.97 -7.65 -3.45
CA GLN A 30 -1.00 -6.57 -3.58
C GLN A 30 -0.44 -6.48 -5.01
N GLN A 31 -0.26 -7.61 -5.70
CA GLN A 31 0.11 -7.62 -7.13
C GLN A 31 -1.01 -7.08 -8.02
N MET A 32 -2.27 -7.42 -7.72
CA MET A 32 -3.42 -6.85 -8.43
C MET A 32 -3.50 -5.33 -8.19
N ALA A 33 -3.22 -4.87 -6.97
CA ALA A 33 -3.10 -3.45 -6.63
C ALA A 33 -2.06 -2.74 -7.51
N LEU A 34 -0.87 -3.33 -7.69
CA LEU A 34 0.18 -2.75 -8.54
C LEU A 34 -0.32 -2.52 -9.98
N ALA A 35 -1.01 -3.50 -10.56
CA ALA A 35 -1.60 -3.35 -11.89
C ALA A 35 -2.71 -2.27 -11.94
N HIS A 36 -3.44 -2.02 -10.85
CA HIS A 36 -4.33 -0.86 -10.76
C HIS A 36 -3.56 0.46 -10.67
N LEU A 37 -2.42 0.51 -9.95
CA LEU A 37 -1.57 1.69 -9.86
C LEU A 37 -0.90 2.04 -11.21
N ASP A 38 -0.51 1.03 -11.98
CA ASP A 38 0.04 1.23 -13.33
C ASP A 38 -1.04 1.84 -14.25
N TYR A 39 -2.26 1.29 -14.24
CA TYR A 39 -3.38 1.86 -14.97
C TYR A 39 -3.73 3.30 -14.53
N LEU A 40 -3.66 3.60 -13.22
CA LEU A 40 -3.89 4.95 -12.71
C LEU A 40 -2.91 5.98 -13.26
N GLN A 41 -1.67 5.57 -13.49
CA GLN A 41 -0.65 6.46 -14.06
C GLN A 41 -0.97 6.84 -15.51
N GLU A 42 -1.65 5.97 -16.26
CA GLU A 42 -2.13 6.25 -17.63
C GLU A 42 -3.30 7.25 -17.65
N LEU A 43 -4.15 7.23 -16.61
CA LEU A 43 -5.35 8.09 -16.54
C LEU A 43 -5.07 9.58 -16.30
N SER A 44 -3.83 9.98 -16.00
CA SER A 44 -3.46 11.38 -15.72
C SER A 44 -4.41 12.03 -14.69
N LEU A 45 -4.58 11.37 -13.54
CA LEU A 45 -5.49 11.82 -12.50
C LEU A 45 -5.21 13.26 -12.03
N PRO A 46 -6.23 13.98 -11.51
CA PRO A 46 -6.03 15.28 -10.87
C PRO A 46 -5.03 15.17 -9.71
N ALA A 47 -4.31 16.27 -9.43
CA ALA A 47 -3.29 16.37 -8.39
C ALA A 47 -3.77 16.16 -6.93
N CYS A 48 -5.00 15.69 -6.71
CA CYS A 48 -5.65 15.56 -5.41
C CYS A 48 -6.38 14.22 -5.23
N CYS A 49 -5.84 13.11 -5.77
CA CYS A 49 -6.40 11.79 -5.55
C CYS A 49 -5.85 11.14 -4.27
N LEU A 50 -6.73 10.69 -3.38
CA LEU A 50 -6.38 9.92 -2.20
C LEU A 50 -6.73 8.44 -2.41
N LEU A 51 -5.72 7.57 -2.36
CA LEU A 51 -5.92 6.12 -2.50
C LEU A 51 -6.30 5.49 -1.15
N LEU A 52 -7.35 4.68 -1.14
CA LEU A 52 -7.84 3.99 0.06
C LEU A 52 -7.57 2.49 -0.05
N PHE A 53 -6.97 1.91 0.99
CA PHE A 53 -6.65 0.48 1.05
C PHE A 53 -7.17 -0.17 2.32
N ASP A 54 -7.65 -1.42 2.19
CA ASP A 54 -8.07 -2.24 3.32
C ASP A 54 -6.89 -2.96 4.01
N ARG A 55 -7.14 -3.62 5.16
CA ARG A 55 -6.20 -4.29 6.06
C ARG A 55 -5.34 -5.40 5.45
N GLY A 56 -5.68 -5.91 4.25
CA GLY A 56 -4.89 -6.91 3.52
C GLY A 56 -3.74 -6.33 2.69
N TYR A 57 -3.77 -5.03 2.41
CA TYR A 57 -2.80 -4.35 1.56
C TYR A 57 -1.51 -3.88 2.23
N PRO A 58 -1.49 -3.49 3.53
CA PRO A 58 -0.28 -3.03 4.19
C PRO A 58 0.92 -3.98 3.95
N SER A 59 1.96 -3.44 3.31
CA SER A 59 3.23 -4.11 3.09
C SER A 59 4.32 -3.08 2.82
N LEU A 60 5.55 -3.35 3.25
CA LEU A 60 6.67 -2.41 3.08
C LEU A 60 6.90 -2.02 1.63
N TRP A 61 6.80 -2.98 0.70
CA TRP A 61 7.03 -2.72 -0.71
C TRP A 61 5.91 -1.86 -1.33
N LEU A 62 4.65 -2.05 -0.92
CA LEU A 62 3.54 -1.24 -1.44
C LEU A 62 3.62 0.19 -0.90
N LEU A 63 3.98 0.35 0.39
CA LEU A 63 4.24 1.67 0.97
C LEU A 63 5.36 2.40 0.22
N ALA A 64 6.47 1.72 -0.06
CA ALA A 64 7.57 2.29 -0.82
C ALA A 64 7.15 2.65 -2.26
N CYS A 65 6.39 1.77 -2.93
CA CYS A 65 5.86 2.01 -4.27
C CYS A 65 4.98 3.28 -4.35
N LEU A 66 4.07 3.44 -3.40
CA LEU A 66 3.19 4.61 -3.36
C LEU A 66 3.98 5.91 -3.12
N GLN A 67 4.96 5.88 -2.22
CA GLN A 67 5.83 7.04 -1.98
C GLN A 67 6.72 7.37 -3.16
N SER A 68 7.33 6.37 -3.81
CA SER A 68 8.18 6.58 -4.98
C SER A 68 7.40 7.17 -6.16
N ARG A 69 6.11 6.86 -6.25
CA ARG A 69 5.18 7.42 -7.25
C ARG A 69 4.52 8.73 -6.80
N GLN A 70 4.85 9.25 -5.61
CA GLN A 70 4.28 10.48 -5.06
C GLN A 70 2.75 10.44 -4.99
N LEU A 71 2.19 9.29 -4.62
CA LEU A 71 0.75 9.09 -4.49
C LEU A 71 0.33 9.25 -3.02
N ASP A 72 -0.73 10.02 -2.79
CA ASP A 72 -1.35 10.13 -1.46
C ASP A 72 -2.18 8.88 -1.17
N PHE A 73 -2.08 8.35 0.05
CA PHE A 73 -2.79 7.14 0.44
C PHE A 73 -3.17 7.09 1.93
N VAL A 74 -4.20 6.29 2.22
CA VAL A 74 -4.56 5.81 3.55
C VAL A 74 -4.70 4.30 3.49
N MET A 75 -4.03 3.60 4.41
CA MET A 75 -4.20 2.16 4.59
C MET A 75 -4.74 1.86 5.98
N ARG A 76 -5.82 1.09 6.04
CA ARG A 76 -6.19 0.42 7.29
C ARG A 76 -5.13 -0.64 7.57
N CYS A 77 -4.60 -0.71 8.79
CA CYS A 77 -3.62 -1.74 9.17
C CYS A 77 -3.93 -2.32 10.56
N ASN A 78 -3.46 -3.54 10.79
CA ASN A 78 -3.51 -4.14 12.12
C ASN A 78 -2.37 -3.60 12.99
N ALA A 79 -2.59 -3.53 14.31
CA ALA A 79 -1.58 -3.06 15.27
C ALA A 79 -0.27 -3.88 15.23
N ASN A 80 -0.33 -5.14 14.78
CA ASN A 80 0.83 -6.03 14.67
C ASN A 80 1.52 -6.00 13.29
N PHE A 81 1.18 -5.04 12.41
CA PHE A 81 1.78 -4.94 11.07
C PHE A 81 3.29 -4.68 11.11
N LEU A 82 3.71 -3.72 11.94
CA LEU A 82 5.11 -3.32 12.14
C LEU A 82 5.35 -3.05 13.62
N THR A 83 6.62 -3.14 14.04
CA THR A 83 7.04 -2.84 15.41
C THR A 83 6.69 -1.42 15.83
N GLU A 84 6.88 -0.46 14.94
CA GLU A 84 6.60 0.97 15.11
C GLU A 84 5.09 1.22 15.21
N VAL A 85 4.31 0.49 14.41
CA VAL A 85 2.83 0.54 14.46
C VAL A 85 2.31 -0.06 15.76
N SER A 86 2.90 -1.16 16.23
CA SER A 86 2.55 -1.78 17.51
C SER A 86 2.86 -0.87 18.70
N ALA A 87 4.04 -0.23 18.69
CA ALA A 87 4.42 0.76 19.68
C ALA A 87 3.45 1.97 19.67
N PHE A 88 3.09 2.46 18.48
CA PHE A 88 2.11 3.54 18.33
C PHE A 88 0.72 3.15 18.84
N ALA A 89 0.26 1.92 18.57
CA ALA A 89 -1.03 1.44 19.03
C ALA A 89 -1.17 1.46 20.56
N GLN A 90 -0.07 1.24 21.28
CA GLN A 90 0.00 1.27 22.75
C GLN A 90 0.20 2.68 23.32
N ALA A 91 0.71 3.63 22.53
CA ALA A 91 0.90 5.01 22.96
C ALA A 91 -0.46 5.69 23.24
N SER A 92 -0.47 6.86 23.87
CA SER A 92 -1.71 7.63 24.13
C SER A 92 -2.07 8.60 22.99
N ALA A 93 -1.10 8.97 22.16
CA ALA A 93 -1.27 9.97 21.10
C ALA A 93 -2.34 9.53 20.07
N PRO A 94 -3.14 10.49 19.53
CA PRO A 94 -4.14 10.20 18.49
C PRO A 94 -3.49 9.90 17.14
N ASP A 95 -2.32 10.48 16.86
CA ASP A 95 -1.53 10.25 15.66
C ASP A 95 -0.01 10.40 15.94
N MET A 96 0.82 9.85 15.05
CA MET A 96 2.28 9.92 15.16
C MET A 96 2.96 9.74 13.80
N LEU A 97 4.03 10.50 13.56
CA LEU A 97 4.93 10.23 12.41
C LEU A 97 5.89 9.10 12.78
N LEU A 98 5.82 8.00 12.04
CA LEU A 98 6.65 6.81 12.23
C LEU A 98 7.76 6.79 11.17
N GLU A 99 8.98 6.47 11.60
CA GLU A 99 10.07 6.06 10.70
C GLU A 99 10.15 4.54 10.69
N VAL A 100 9.75 3.94 9.57
CA VAL A 100 9.74 2.50 9.36
C VAL A 100 11.05 2.07 8.69
N ASP A 101 11.71 1.06 9.25
CA ASP A 101 12.90 0.48 8.63
C ASP A 101 12.54 -0.37 7.38
N LEU A 102 13.28 -0.16 6.29
CA LEU A 102 13.13 -0.86 5.02
C LEU A 102 14.11 -2.04 4.87
N GLN A 103 14.95 -2.29 5.88
CA GLN A 103 15.84 -3.44 5.91
C GLN A 103 15.05 -4.73 6.11
N VAL A 104 15.01 -5.54 5.05
CA VAL A 104 14.35 -6.84 5.09
C VAL A 104 15.37 -7.95 4.86
N ASN A 105 15.47 -8.87 5.82
CA ASN A 105 16.36 -10.03 5.75
C ASN A 105 15.90 -11.07 4.71
N ASN A 106 14.61 -11.11 4.41
CA ASN A 106 14.06 -12.04 3.43
C ASN A 106 14.36 -11.58 1.99
N ARG A 107 15.09 -12.41 1.23
CA ARG A 107 15.50 -12.13 -0.16
C ARG A 107 14.33 -11.75 -1.07
N LEU A 108 13.24 -12.51 -1.07
CA LEU A 108 12.08 -12.25 -1.96
C LEU A 108 11.41 -10.91 -1.64
N ARG A 109 11.31 -10.56 -0.35
CA ARG A 109 10.77 -9.26 0.06
C ARG A 109 11.70 -8.12 -0.36
N LYS A 110 13.02 -8.33 -0.25
CA LYS A 110 14.03 -7.37 -0.69
C LYS A 110 13.95 -7.14 -2.20
N GLU A 111 13.81 -8.20 -3.00
CA GLU A 111 13.65 -8.12 -4.46
C GLU A 111 12.38 -7.36 -4.86
N LYS A 112 11.26 -7.53 -4.14
CA LYS A 112 10.03 -6.75 -4.39
C LYS A 112 10.13 -5.29 -3.98
N LEU A 113 10.93 -4.99 -2.97
CA LEU A 113 11.07 -3.64 -2.41
C LEU A 113 12.04 -2.77 -3.21
N GLN A 114 13.17 -3.34 -3.65
CA GLN A 114 14.25 -2.63 -4.34
C GLN A 114 13.83 -1.72 -5.50
N PRO A 115 12.87 -2.09 -6.38
CA PRO A 115 12.46 -1.22 -7.48
C PRO A 115 11.89 0.13 -7.06
N PHE A 116 11.45 0.26 -5.79
CA PHE A 116 10.77 1.44 -5.27
C PHE A 116 11.64 2.24 -4.28
N LEU A 117 12.90 1.86 -4.10
CA LEU A 117 13.82 2.56 -3.20
C LEU A 117 14.65 3.58 -3.96
N HIS A 118 14.79 4.77 -3.39
CA HIS A 118 15.85 5.69 -3.82
C HIS A 118 17.24 5.15 -3.40
N PRO A 119 18.31 5.49 -4.13
CA PRO A 119 19.66 5.09 -3.76
C PRO A 119 20.00 5.48 -2.32
N GLY A 120 20.36 4.49 -1.49
CA GLY A 120 20.69 4.70 -0.07
C GLY A 120 19.49 4.85 0.87
N GLN A 121 18.25 4.72 0.37
CA GLN A 121 17.06 4.79 1.21
C GLN A 121 16.96 3.56 2.12
N THR A 122 17.02 3.78 3.43
CA THR A 122 16.91 2.74 4.46
C THR A 122 15.64 2.86 5.31
N LYS A 123 14.95 3.99 5.21
CA LYS A 123 13.76 4.31 6.02
C LYS A 123 12.63 4.87 5.17
N LEU A 124 11.42 4.66 5.65
CA LEU A 124 10.18 5.18 5.08
C LEU A 124 9.40 5.92 6.18
N ARG A 125 8.86 7.10 5.86
CA ARG A 125 8.08 7.89 6.82
C ARG A 125 6.60 7.76 6.54
N VAL A 126 5.82 7.35 7.53
CA VAL A 126 4.35 7.28 7.44
C VAL A 126 3.72 7.88 8.68
N ARG A 127 2.56 8.53 8.52
CA ARG A 127 1.75 8.97 9.66
C ARG A 127 0.79 7.85 10.03
N ALA A 128 0.86 7.40 11.28
CA ALA A 128 -0.15 6.52 11.85
C ALA A 128 -1.19 7.36 12.59
N VAL A 129 -2.47 6.97 12.47
CA VAL A 129 -3.62 7.66 13.04
C VAL A 129 -4.53 6.61 13.69
N LYS A 130 -5.02 6.89 14.89
CA LYS A 130 -6.04 6.06 15.55
C LYS A 130 -7.43 6.46 15.07
N VAL A 131 -8.28 5.45 14.92
CA VAL A 131 -9.69 5.59 14.52
C VAL A 131 -10.55 4.96 15.59
#